data_AF-A0A3C0GDQ9-F1
#
_entry.id   AF-A0A3C0GDQ9-F1
#
_cell.length_a   1.000
_cell.length_b   1.000
_cell.length_c   1.000
_cell.angle_alpha   90.00
_cell.angle_beta   90.00
_cell.angle_gamma   90.00
#
_symmetry.space_group_name_H-M   'P 1'
#
loop_
_entity.id
_entity.type
_entity.pdbx_description
1 polymer ?
#
loop_
_entity_poly.entity_id
_entity_poly.type
_entity_poly.pdbx_seq_one_letter_code
_entity_poly.pdbx_strand_id
1 'polypeptide(L)'
;MQHTLLNRYFKEGDDMAEFSGLTFDWDEVSIDDVKVQKELQDLCNEFGEEYVWFRESSSKTGLHVMIAEIQLDPKTMDFIIVPLPMSTEEQMMYREKTDIECRGRFFSDLFRKKMGLRTSRVFSTKNGKQVGKWRRFK
;
A
#
# COMPACT_ATOMS: atom_id res chain seq x y z
N MET A 1 15.42 -5.69 21.54
CA MET A 1 15.72 -5.08 20.22
C MET A 1 16.25 -6.20 19.33
N GLN A 2 15.64 -6.39 18.15
CA GLN A 2 15.91 -7.47 17.17
C GLN A 2 15.60 -8.92 17.59
N HIS A 3 14.31 -9.28 17.62
CA HIS A 3 13.87 -10.67 17.43
C HIS A 3 12.36 -10.68 17.20
N THR A 4 11.87 -10.70 15.94
CA THR A 4 10.63 -11.42 15.54
C THR A 4 10.20 -11.34 14.07
N LEU A 5 10.90 -10.66 13.15
CA LEU A 5 10.39 -10.54 11.77
C LEU A 5 10.77 -11.69 10.81
N LEU A 6 11.76 -12.52 11.14
CA LEU A 6 12.28 -13.55 10.21
C LEU A 6 11.62 -14.93 10.32
N ASN A 7 10.87 -15.23 11.39
CA ASN A 7 10.30 -16.56 11.62
C ASN A 7 8.87 -16.75 11.10
N ARG A 8 8.30 -15.81 10.34
CA ARG A 8 6.92 -15.91 9.83
C ARG A 8 6.79 -16.51 8.43
N TYR A 9 7.88 -16.82 7.73
CA TYR A 9 7.81 -17.02 6.29
C TYR A 9 7.65 -18.44 5.75
N PHE A 10 7.73 -19.50 6.57
CA PHE A 10 7.44 -20.85 6.07
C PHE A 10 6.81 -21.72 7.16
N LYS A 11 5.48 -21.76 7.19
CA LYS A 11 4.76 -22.97 7.60
C LYS A 11 4.26 -23.64 6.33
N GLU A 12 4.86 -24.77 5.99
CA GLU A 12 4.31 -25.68 4.99
C GLU A 12 2.94 -26.19 5.49
N GLY A 13 1.89 -25.97 4.71
CA GLY A 13 0.63 -26.69 4.85
C GLY A 13 -0.61 -25.94 5.34
N ASP A 14 -0.68 -24.61 5.24
CA ASP A 14 -1.95 -23.89 5.37
C ASP A 14 -2.21 -23.05 4.11
N ASP A 15 -3.48 -23.00 3.70
CA ASP A 15 -4.01 -22.40 2.47
C ASP A 15 -3.28 -21.15 2.01
N MET A 16 -3.14 -21.00 0.69
CA MET A 16 -2.64 -19.80 0.00
C MET A 16 -3.44 -18.56 0.42
N ALA A 17 -3.13 -18.01 1.58
CA ALA A 17 -3.47 -16.66 1.94
C ALA A 17 -2.83 -15.80 0.86
N GLU A 18 -3.67 -15.21 0.01
CA GLU A 18 -3.28 -14.38 -1.11
C GLU A 18 -2.59 -13.14 -0.53
N PHE A 19 -1.29 -13.24 -0.22
CA PHE A 19 -0.53 -12.16 0.40
C PHE A 19 -0.46 -10.99 -0.59
N SER A 20 -1.26 -9.96 -0.36
CA SER A 20 -1.14 -8.65 -1.01
C SER A 20 -0.50 -7.65 -0.05
N GLY A 21 0.05 -6.56 -0.57
CA GLY A 21 0.59 -5.52 0.29
C GLY A 21 -0.44 -4.46 0.66
N LEU A 22 -0.06 -3.62 1.62
CA LEU A 22 -0.85 -2.46 2.04
C LEU A 22 -0.71 -1.33 1.04
N THR A 23 -1.85 -0.92 0.48
CA THR A 23 -1.96 0.32 -0.29
C THR A 23 -3.15 1.13 0.17
N PHE A 24 -3.01 2.45 0.11
CA PHE A 24 -4.09 3.40 0.35
C PHE A 24 -4.44 4.12 -0.95
N ASP A 25 -5.70 4.51 -1.08
CA ASP A 25 -6.20 5.38 -2.14
C ASP A 25 -6.77 6.62 -1.46
N TRP A 26 -5.95 7.66 -1.32
CA TRP A 26 -6.32 8.91 -0.66
C TRP A 26 -6.91 9.89 -1.67
N ASP A 27 -8.16 10.29 -1.46
CA ASP A 27 -8.89 11.17 -2.37
C ASP A 27 -8.91 12.62 -1.87
N GLU A 28 -8.93 13.56 -2.81
CA GLU A 28 -9.06 15.01 -2.59
C GLU A 28 -7.97 15.61 -1.70
N VAL A 29 -6.75 15.05 -1.78
CA VAL A 29 -5.58 15.51 -1.03
C VAL A 29 -4.34 15.69 -1.90
N SER A 30 -3.42 16.53 -1.43
CA SER A 30 -2.09 16.77 -2.00
C SER A 30 -0.97 16.31 -1.05
N ILE A 31 0.23 16.10 -1.60
CA ILE A 31 1.41 15.80 -0.78
C ILE A 31 1.71 16.94 0.20
N ASP A 32 1.40 18.19 -0.14
CA ASP A 32 1.70 19.34 0.72
C ASP A 32 0.71 19.52 1.89
N ASP A 33 -0.35 18.71 1.95
CA ASP A 33 -1.35 18.81 3.01
C ASP A 33 -0.76 18.35 4.35
N VAL A 34 -0.96 19.15 5.39
CA VAL A 34 -0.46 18.86 6.76
C VAL A 34 -0.95 17.50 7.27
N LYS A 35 -2.19 17.14 6.96
CA LYS A 35 -2.77 15.84 7.36
C LYS A 35 -2.07 14.68 6.65
N VAL A 36 -1.83 14.81 5.34
CA VAL A 36 -1.09 13.81 4.54
C VAL A 36 0.34 13.64 5.06
N GLN A 37 1.04 14.74 5.30
CA GLN A 37 2.40 14.73 5.86
C GLN A 37 2.44 14.00 7.21
N LYS A 38 1.47 14.27 8.08
CA LYS A 38 1.34 13.59 9.37
C LYS A 38 1.09 12.09 9.21
N GLU A 39 0.11 11.69 8.41
CA GLU A 39 -0.20 10.26 8.20
C GLU A 39 0.97 9.50 7.57
N LEU A 40 1.69 10.10 6.61
CA LEU A 40 2.90 9.51 6.03
C LEU A 40 4.03 9.37 7.07
N GLN A 41 4.18 10.35 7.97
CA GLN A 41 5.14 10.25 9.08
C GLN A 41 4.75 9.16 10.07
N ASP A 42 3.47 9.02 10.39
CA ASP A 42 2.97 7.95 11.28
C ASP A 42 3.24 6.56 10.65
N LEU A 43 3.03 6.42 9.34
CA LEU A 43 3.41 5.20 8.60
C LEU A 43 4.92 4.96 8.63
N CYS A 44 5.76 5.99 8.51
CA CYS A 44 7.21 5.85 8.63
C CYS A 44 7.63 5.40 10.02
N ASN A 45 6.98 5.92 11.07
CA ASN A 45 7.27 5.51 12.45
C ASN A 45 6.90 4.04 12.70
N GLU A 46 5.84 3.56 12.05
CA GLU A 46 5.36 2.18 12.17
C GLU A 46 6.20 1.19 11.35
N PHE A 47 6.46 1.50 10.07
CA PHE A 47 7.04 0.55 9.12
C PHE A 47 8.53 0.78 8.85
N GLY A 48 9.02 2.02 9.02
CA GLY A 48 10.35 2.46 8.61
C GLY A 48 10.31 3.42 7.41
N GLU A 49 11.21 4.41 7.39
CA GLU A 49 11.24 5.46 6.36
C GLU A 49 11.54 4.90 4.96
N GLU A 50 12.29 3.80 4.88
CA GLU A 50 12.66 3.14 3.62
C GLU A 50 11.49 2.43 2.93
N TYR A 51 10.37 2.20 3.64
CA TYR A 51 9.24 1.41 3.14
C TYR A 51 8.01 2.22 2.73
N VAL A 52 7.97 3.54 2.96
CA VAL A 52 6.79 4.36 2.68
C VAL A 52 6.92 5.04 1.32
N TRP A 53 6.10 4.60 0.38
CA TRP A 53 6.07 5.10 -1.00
C TRP A 53 4.75 5.78 -1.29
N PHE A 54 4.81 6.87 -2.07
CA PHE A 54 3.63 7.57 -2.54
C PHE A 54 3.75 7.95 -4.01
N ARG A 55 2.61 8.19 -4.66
CA ARG A 55 2.54 8.79 -5.99
C ARG A 55 1.24 9.55 -6.15
N GLU A 56 1.24 10.49 -7.10
CA GLU A 56 0.01 11.12 -7.54
C GLU A 56 -0.92 10.10 -8.20
N SER A 57 -2.19 10.11 -7.80
CA SER A 57 -3.21 9.22 -8.36
C SER A 57 -3.58 9.63 -9.80
N SER A 58 -4.33 8.76 -10.48
CA SER A 58 -4.74 9.01 -11.87
C SER A 58 -5.75 10.17 -12.02
N SER A 59 -6.45 10.55 -10.94
CA SER A 59 -7.40 11.68 -10.95
C SER A 59 -6.69 13.03 -10.95
N LYS A 60 -5.42 13.09 -10.54
CA LYS A 60 -4.66 14.33 -10.27
C LYS A 60 -5.18 15.13 -9.08
N THR A 61 -6.01 14.52 -8.25
CA THR A 61 -6.63 15.13 -7.08
C THR A 61 -6.51 14.21 -5.86
N GLY A 62 -5.48 13.37 -5.81
CA GLY A 62 -5.31 12.39 -4.74
C GLY A 62 -3.97 11.69 -4.82
N LEU A 63 -3.72 10.82 -3.85
CA LEU A 63 -2.48 10.08 -3.70
C LEU A 63 -2.74 8.58 -3.59
N HIS A 64 -1.88 7.79 -4.21
CA HIS A 64 -1.74 6.39 -3.82
C HIS A 64 -0.55 6.28 -2.88
N VAL A 65 -0.72 5.55 -1.79
CA VAL A 65 0.37 5.24 -0.84
C VAL A 65 0.54 3.72 -0.77
N MET A 66 1.78 3.27 -0.60
CA MET A 66 2.14 1.86 -0.55
C MET A 66 3.24 1.62 0.46
N ILE A 67 3.10 0.54 1.23
CA ILE A 67 4.19 0.01 2.05
C ILE A 67 4.92 -1.06 1.25
N ALA A 68 6.18 -0.78 0.89
CA ALA A 68 6.92 -1.60 -0.07
C ALA A 68 8.43 -1.49 0.12
N GLU A 69 9.15 -2.51 -0.32
CA GLU A 69 10.62 -2.49 -0.41
C GLU A 69 11.08 -2.41 -1.87
N ILE A 70 12.35 -2.07 -2.07
CA ILE A 70 12.99 -2.21 -3.38
C ILE A 70 13.64 -3.59 -3.47
N GLN A 71 13.39 -4.28 -4.56
CA GLN A 71 14.08 -5.52 -4.92
C GLN A 71 14.69 -5.40 -6.31
N LEU A 72 15.76 -6.13 -6.56
CA LEU A 72 16.31 -6.31 -7.91
C LEU A 72 15.48 -7.39 -8.63
N ASP A 73 14.88 -7.07 -9.76
CA ASP A 73 14.27 -8.06 -10.64
C ASP A 73 15.39 -8.88 -11.31
N PRO A 74 15.50 -10.19 -11.04
CA PRO A 74 16.58 -11.01 -11.58
C PRO A 74 16.48 -11.23 -13.10
N LYS A 75 15.33 -10.96 -13.73
CA LYS A 75 15.13 -11.13 -15.17
C LYS A 75 15.53 -9.89 -15.96
N THR A 76 15.15 -8.72 -15.48
CA THR A 76 15.43 -7.46 -16.18
C THR A 76 16.68 -6.75 -15.66
N MET A 77 17.16 -7.14 -14.46
CA MET A 77 18.21 -6.47 -13.71
C MET A 77 17.85 -5.03 -13.31
N ASP A 78 16.55 -4.71 -13.28
CA ASP A 78 16.05 -3.42 -12.82
C ASP A 78 15.63 -3.47 -11.35
N PHE A 79 15.70 -2.32 -10.67
CA PHE A 79 15.09 -2.18 -9.36
C PHE A 79 13.58 -1.97 -9.48
N ILE A 80 12.81 -2.81 -8.79
CA ILE A 80 11.35 -2.77 -8.73
C ILE A 80 10.88 -2.53 -7.30
N ILE A 81 9.71 -1.90 -7.17
CA ILE A 81 9.06 -1.68 -5.87
C ILE A 81 8.08 -2.83 -5.63
N VAL A 82 8.29 -3.58 -4.55
CA VAL A 82 7.52 -4.77 -4.19
C VAL A 82 6.78 -4.50 -2.88
N PRO A 83 5.43 -4.57 -2.85
CA PRO A 83 4.68 -4.37 -1.62
C PRO A 83 5.07 -5.37 -0.53
N LEU A 84 5.20 -4.90 0.72
CA LEU A 84 5.44 -5.80 1.84
C LEU A 84 4.21 -6.71 2.05
N PRO A 85 4.38 -8.04 2.18
CA PRO A 85 3.28 -8.96 2.42
C PRO A 85 2.49 -8.59 3.67
N MET A 86 1.15 -8.50 3.55
CA MET A 86 0.26 -8.20 4.67
C MET A 86 -1.05 -8.98 4.54
N SER A 87 -1.61 -9.46 5.65
CA SER A 87 -2.94 -10.10 5.61
C SER A 87 -4.03 -9.12 5.18
N THR A 88 -5.11 -9.62 4.57
CA THR A 88 -6.25 -8.77 4.19
C THR A 88 -6.87 -8.10 5.43
N GLU A 89 -6.92 -8.81 6.56
CA GLU A 89 -7.36 -8.31 7.86
C GLU A 89 -6.56 -7.09 8.31
N GLU A 90 -5.24 -7.22 8.36
CA GLU A 90 -4.34 -6.13 8.76
C GLU A 90 -4.47 -4.94 7.79
N GLN A 91 -4.53 -5.20 6.48
CA GLN A 91 -4.72 -4.14 5.48
C GLN A 91 -5.98 -3.31 5.75
N MET A 92 -7.12 -3.97 6.04
CA MET A 92 -8.37 -3.28 6.33
C MET A 92 -8.27 -2.48 7.63
N MET A 93 -7.60 -3.00 8.66
CA MET A 93 -7.41 -2.28 9.93
C MET A 93 -6.61 -0.98 9.74
N TYR A 94 -5.54 -0.99 8.93
CA TYR A 94 -4.80 0.23 8.64
C TYR A 94 -5.64 1.22 7.82
N ARG A 95 -6.36 0.74 6.81
CA ARG A 95 -7.18 1.58 5.93
C ARG A 95 -8.43 2.16 6.61
N GLU A 96 -8.94 1.49 7.64
CA GLU A 96 -10.08 2.00 8.41
C GLU A 96 -9.71 3.17 9.32
N LYS A 97 -8.46 3.20 9.83
CA LYS A 97 -7.97 4.23 10.76
C LYS A 97 -7.74 5.60 10.12
N THR A 98 -7.56 5.65 8.81
CA THR A 98 -7.31 6.89 8.08
C THR A 98 -8.64 7.52 7.62
N ASP A 99 -8.75 8.82 7.84
CA ASP A 99 -9.91 9.62 7.47
C ASP A 99 -9.82 10.17 6.04
N ILE A 100 -8.69 9.98 5.35
CA ILE A 100 -8.47 10.45 3.96
C ILE A 100 -8.57 9.34 2.92
N GLU A 101 -8.77 8.10 3.35
CA GLU A 101 -9.03 6.98 2.46
C GLU A 101 -10.34 7.17 1.68
N CYS A 102 -10.28 6.88 0.38
CA CYS A 102 -11.44 6.77 -0.49
C CYS A 102 -12.42 5.73 0.06
N ARG A 103 -13.49 6.19 0.72
CA ARG A 103 -14.47 5.32 1.37
C ARG A 103 -15.15 4.38 0.39
N GLY A 104 -15.42 4.84 -0.85
CA GLY A 104 -15.97 3.98 -1.90
C GLY A 104 -15.05 2.80 -2.24
N ARG A 105 -13.74 3.03 -2.29
CA ARG A 105 -12.74 1.98 -2.52
C ARG A 105 -12.60 1.06 -1.33
N PHE A 106 -12.57 1.61 -0.12
CA PHE A 106 -12.53 0.82 1.10
C PHE A 106 -13.74 -0.12 1.21
N PHE A 107 -14.96 0.38 1.01
CA PHE A 107 -16.18 -0.45 1.03
C PHE A 107 -16.19 -1.51 -0.07
N SER A 108 -15.72 -1.16 -1.27
CA SER A 108 -15.58 -2.14 -2.36
C SER A 108 -14.62 -3.27 -1.98
N ASP A 109 -13.49 -2.95 -1.35
CA ASP A 109 -12.52 -3.95 -0.92
C ASP A 109 -13.01 -4.78 0.29
N LEU A 110 -13.81 -4.21 1.19
CA LEU A 110 -14.50 -5.00 2.23
C LEU A 110 -15.45 -6.04 1.63
N PHE A 111 -16.16 -5.72 0.55
CA PHE A 111 -16.99 -6.70 -0.16
C PHE A 111 -16.14 -7.77 -0.86
N ARG A 112 -15.03 -7.37 -1.47
CA ARG A 112 -14.08 -8.30 -2.11
C ARG A 112 -13.45 -9.28 -1.14
N LYS A 113 -13.05 -8.79 0.04
CA LYS A 113 -12.60 -9.61 1.16
C LYS A 113 -13.61 -10.72 1.46
N LYS A 114 -14.89 -10.40 1.59
CA LYS A 114 -15.96 -11.39 1.87
C LYS A 114 -16.09 -12.46 0.79
N MET A 115 -15.66 -12.15 -0.44
CA MET A 115 -15.70 -13.04 -1.59
C MET A 115 -14.37 -13.76 -1.85
N GLY A 116 -13.38 -13.62 -0.96
CA GLY A 116 -12.05 -14.21 -1.14
C GLY A 116 -11.28 -13.63 -2.32
N LEU A 117 -11.52 -12.36 -2.65
CA LEU A 117 -10.86 -11.67 -3.77
C LEU A 117 -9.81 -10.67 -3.26
N ARG A 118 -8.68 -10.59 -3.95
CA ARG A 118 -7.62 -9.58 -3.72
C ARG A 118 -8.13 -8.16 -3.43
N THR A 119 -7.63 -7.57 -2.36
CA THR A 119 -7.89 -6.18 -1.92
C THR A 119 -6.68 -5.27 -2.18
N SER A 120 -6.75 -4.00 -1.74
CA SER A 120 -5.65 -3.03 -1.79
C SER A 120 -5.11 -2.86 -3.22
N ARG A 121 -6.04 -2.58 -4.12
CA ARG A 121 -5.76 -2.41 -5.54
C ARG A 121 -5.70 -0.93 -5.86
N VAL A 122 -4.52 -0.47 -6.28
CA VAL A 122 -4.32 0.86 -6.87
C VAL A 122 -4.16 0.75 -8.38
N PHE A 123 -4.82 1.64 -9.13
CA PHE A 123 -4.80 1.63 -10.58
C PHE A 123 -3.58 2.37 -11.12
N SER A 124 -2.94 1.84 -12.17
CA SER A 124 -1.85 2.52 -12.89
C SER A 124 -2.34 3.50 -13.95
N THR A 125 -3.56 3.30 -14.47
CA THR A 125 -4.16 4.14 -15.51
C THR A 125 -5.68 4.23 -15.34
N LYS A 126 -6.26 5.40 -15.62
CA LYS A 126 -7.73 5.59 -15.70
C LYS A 126 -8.05 6.66 -16.73
N ASN A 127 -9.00 6.41 -17.64
CA ASN A 127 -9.46 7.38 -18.66
C ASN A 127 -8.33 8.01 -19.50
N GLY A 128 -7.32 7.22 -19.89
CA GLY A 128 -6.15 7.72 -20.63
C GLY A 128 -5.17 8.56 -19.80
N LYS A 129 -5.45 8.83 -18.52
CA LYS A 129 -4.54 9.52 -17.60
C LYS A 129 -3.64 8.51 -16.88
N GLN A 130 -2.35 8.83 -16.85
CA GLN A 130 -1.33 8.06 -16.16
C GLN A 130 -1.13 8.57 -14.73
N VAL A 131 -0.86 7.65 -13.81
CA VAL A 131 -0.38 7.97 -12.47
C VAL A 131 1.02 8.59 -12.49
N GLY A 132 1.40 9.26 -11.41
CA GLY A 132 2.77 9.68 -11.19
C GLY A 132 3.71 8.49 -10.97
N LYS A 133 5.03 8.75 -11.04
CA LYS A 133 6.04 7.79 -10.59
C LYS A 133 5.96 7.63 -9.07
N TRP A 134 6.28 6.44 -8.58
CA TRP A 134 6.48 6.23 -7.15
C TRP A 134 7.68 7.04 -6.66
N ARG A 135 7.50 7.67 -5.51
CA ARG A 135 8.52 8.41 -4.78
C ARG A 135 8.51 7.89 -3.36
N ARG A 136 9.69 7.71 -2.78
CA ARG A 136 9.80 7.50 -1.34
C ARG A 136 9.43 8.80 -0.63
N PHE A 137 8.77 8.70 0.51
CA PHE A 137 8.39 9.90 1.27
C PHE A 137 9.60 10.63 1.85
N LYS A 138 10.61 9.89 2.34
CA LYS A 138 11.86 10.42 2.91
C LYS A 138 13.08 9.74 2.32
#